data_AF-A0A5K1BK18-F1
#
_entry.id   AF-A0A5K1BK18-F1
#
_cell.length_a   1.000
_cell.length_b   1.000
_cell.length_c   1.000
_cell.angle_alpha   90.00
_cell.angle_beta   90.00
_cell.angle_gamma   90.00
#
_symmetry.space_group_name_H-M   'P 1'
#
loop_
_entity.id
_entity.type
_entity.pdbx_description
1 polymer ?
#
loop_
_entity_poly.entity_id
_entity_poly.type
_entity_poly.pdbx_seq_one_letter_code
_entity_poly.pdbx_strand_id
1 'polypeptide(L)' 'MAQSLLKLCLIFSLLCFASAQLRRNFYAQTCPNVEAIVRDAVGRKLRQTFTTASGTLRLFFHDCFVQ' A
#
# COMPACT_ATOMS: atom_id res chain seq x y z
N MET A 1 22.07 32.22 -4.90
CA MET A 1 21.80 31.47 -6.15
C MET A 1 22.35 30.05 -6.11
N ALA A 2 23.66 29.85 -5.94
CA ALA A 2 24.27 28.50 -5.88
C ALA A 2 23.68 27.56 -4.81
N GLN A 3 23.38 28.07 -3.60
CA GLN A 3 22.77 27.27 -2.54
C GLN A 3 21.34 26.82 -2.86
N SER A 4 20.56 27.65 -3.53
CA SER A 4 19.20 27.31 -3.97
C SER A 4 19.23 26.24 -5.06
N LEU A 5 20.20 26.31 -5.98
CA LEU A 5 20.42 25.31 -7.02
C LEU A 5 20.89 23.96 -6.44
N LEU A 6 21.77 23.97 -5.43
CA LEU A 6 22.22 22.76 -4.75
C LEU A 6 21.07 22.03 -4.04
N LYS A 7 20.22 22.77 -3.34
CA LYS A 7 19.02 22.20 -2.69
C LYS A 7 18.05 21.61 -3.71
N LEU A 8 17.87 22.27 -4.85
CA LEU A 8 17.02 21.77 -5.93
C LEU A 8 17.58 20.47 -6.56
N CYS A 9 18.90 20.41 -6.79
CA CYS A 9 19.56 19.19 -7.25
C CYS A 9 19.41 18.01 -6.27
N LEU A 10 19.54 18.26 -4.97
CA LEU A 10 19.37 17.24 -3.93
C LEU A 10 17.92 16.70 -3.86
N ILE A 11 16.93 17.56 -4.03
CA ILE A 11 15.52 17.14 -4.09
C ILE A 11 15.26 16.32 -5.36
N PHE A 12 15.80 16.76 -6.49
CA PHE A 12 15.64 16.07 -7.77
C PHE A 12 16.30 14.69 -7.77
N SER A 13 17.49 14.55 -7.19
CA SER A 13 18.16 13.24 -7.06
C SER A 13 17.35 12.28 -6.18
N LEU A 14 16.82 12.75 -5.04
CA LEU A 14 15.95 11.95 -4.16
C LEU A 14 14.67 11.46 -4.86
N LEU A 15 14.05 12.30 -5.68
CA LEU A 15 12.87 11.94 -6.47
C LEU A 15 13.19 10.90 -7.56
N CYS A 16 14.42 10.92 -8.10
CA CYS A 16 14.85 9.99 -9.14
C CYS A 16 14.97 8.53 -8.64
N PHE A 17 15.23 8.34 -7.34
CA PHE A 17 15.30 7.01 -6.71
C PHE A 17 13.95 6.53 -6.14
N ALA A 18 12.91 7.37 -6.15
CA ALA A 18 11.59 6.97 -5.70
C ALA A 18 10.91 6.10 -6.76
N SER A 19 10.62 4.84 -6.41
CA SER A 19 9.93 3.89 -7.30
C SER A 19 8.48 3.72 -6.84
N ALA A 20 7.53 4.16 -7.67
CA ALA A 20 6.10 3.96 -7.44
C ALA A 20 5.58 2.82 -8.34
N GLN A 21 5.68 1.57 -7.86
CA GLN A 21 5.33 0.38 -8.65
C GLN A 21 3.87 -0.06 -8.50
N LEU A 22 3.13 0.57 -7.58
CA LEU A 22 1.73 0.25 -7.31
C LEU A 22 0.83 0.84 -8.41
N ARG A 23 -0.10 0.03 -8.89
CA ARG A 23 -1.15 0.45 -9.84
C ARG A 23 -2.48 -0.21 -9.50
N ARG A 24 -3.57 0.48 -9.83
CA ARG A 24 -4.92 -0.11 -9.76
C ARG A 24 -5.03 -1.29 -10.72
N ASN A 25 -5.88 -2.27 -10.38
CA ASN A 25 -6.12 -3.45 -11.21
C ASN A 25 -4.84 -4.24 -11.55
N PHE A 26 -3.84 -4.25 -10.65
CA PHE A 26 -2.56 -4.94 -10.88
C PHE A 26 -2.75 -6.40 -11.31
N TYR A 27 -3.73 -7.08 -10.71
CA TYR A 27 -4.05 -8.48 -10.96
C TYR A 27 -5.08 -8.73 -12.07
N ALA A 28 -5.50 -7.72 -12.85
CA ALA A 28 -6.58 -7.88 -13.82
C ALA A 28 -6.37 -9.01 -14.84
N GLN A 29 -5.12 -9.32 -15.19
CA GLN A 29 -4.80 -10.37 -16.17
C GLN A 29 -4.58 -11.75 -15.54
N THR A 30 -4.21 -11.82 -14.26
CA THR A 30 -3.84 -13.06 -13.59
C THR A 30 -4.90 -13.56 -12.62
N CYS A 31 -5.57 -12.63 -11.92
CA CYS A 31 -6.68 -12.90 -11.02
C CYS A 31 -7.66 -11.71 -11.03
N PRO A 32 -8.53 -11.60 -12.05
CA PRO A 32 -9.41 -10.45 -12.23
C PRO A 32 -10.40 -10.24 -11.08
N ASN A 33 -10.71 -11.31 -10.33
CA ASN A 33 -11.67 -11.29 -9.23
C ASN A 33 -11.01 -11.15 -7.84
N VAL A 34 -9.70 -10.87 -7.75
CA VAL A 34 -8.98 -10.87 -6.46
C VAL A 34 -9.62 -9.94 -5.43
N GLU A 35 -10.02 -8.74 -5.83
CA GLU A 35 -10.63 -7.76 -4.91
C GLU A 35 -11.98 -8.25 -4.38
N ALA A 36 -12.77 -8.92 -5.24
CA ALA A 36 -14.05 -9.50 -4.84
C ALA A 36 -13.86 -10.70 -3.88
N ILE A 37 -12.88 -11.57 -4.16
CA ILE A 37 -12.55 -12.73 -3.32
C ILE A 37 -12.10 -12.27 -1.93
N VAL A 38 -11.18 -11.31 -1.86
CA VAL A 38 -10.69 -10.75 -0.59
C VAL A 38 -11.84 -10.12 0.19
N ARG A 39 -12.71 -9.33 -0.48
CA ARG A 39 -13.86 -8.69 0.17
C ARG A 39 -14.86 -9.70 0.72
N ASP A 40 -15.15 -10.77 0.00
CA ASP A 40 -16.03 -11.85 0.51
C ASP A 40 -15.40 -12.56 1.72
N ALA A 41 -14.12 -12.92 1.65
CA ALA A 41 -13.43 -13.59 2.74
C ALA A 41 -13.42 -12.74 4.02
N VAL A 42 -13.06 -11.47 3.91
CA VAL A 42 -13.09 -10.51 5.02
C VAL A 42 -14.51 -10.32 5.53
N GLY A 43 -15.49 -10.16 4.63
CA GLY A 43 -16.90 -10.01 5.00
C GLY A 43 -17.46 -11.23 5.75
N ARG A 44 -17.12 -12.45 5.33
CA ARG A 44 -17.46 -13.69 6.04
C ARG A 44 -16.86 -13.71 7.44
N LYS A 45 -15.58 -13.36 7.57
CA LYS A 45 -14.90 -13.38 8.87
C LYS A 45 -15.42 -12.29 9.81
N LEU A 46 -15.74 -11.12 9.28
CA LEU A 46 -16.36 -10.03 10.04
C LEU A 46 -17.72 -10.42 10.63
N ARG A 47 -18.55 -11.16 9.87
CA ARG A 47 -19.82 -11.71 10.38
C ARG A 47 -19.63 -12.75 11.49
N GLN A 48 -18.52 -13.49 11.47
CA GLN A 48 -18.18 -14.44 12.54
C GLN A 48 -17.64 -13.74 13.79
N THR A 49 -16.78 -12.73 13.61
CA THR A 49 -16.24 -11.93 14.71
C THR A 49 -15.98 -10.50 14.26
N PHE A 50 -16.61 -9.54 14.95
CA PHE A 50 -16.49 -8.12 14.63
C PHE A 50 -15.05 -7.61 14.81
N THR A 51 -14.25 -8.22 15.68
CA THR A 51 -12.84 -7.87 15.92
C THR A 51 -11.93 -8.10 14.71
N THR A 52 -12.43 -8.77 13.66
CA THR A 52 -11.71 -8.94 12.40
C THR A 52 -11.28 -7.60 11.79
N ALA A 53 -12.17 -6.60 11.77
CA ALA A 53 -11.87 -5.32 11.12
C ALA A 53 -10.67 -4.62 11.78
N SER A 54 -10.70 -4.49 13.11
CA SER A 54 -9.61 -3.85 13.87
C SER A 54 -8.34 -4.68 13.83
N GLY A 55 -8.44 -6.02 13.91
CA GLY A 55 -7.30 -6.93 13.82
C GLY A 55 -6.58 -6.86 12.47
N THR A 56 -7.31 -6.88 11.36
CA THR A 56 -6.74 -6.80 10.01
C THR A 56 -6.02 -5.47 9.77
N LEU A 57 -6.62 -4.35 10.19
CA LEU A 57 -5.97 -3.03 10.09
C LEU A 57 -4.69 -2.99 10.94
N ARG A 58 -4.76 -3.46 12.20
CA ARG A 58 -3.59 -3.51 13.08
C ARG A 58 -2.45 -4.33 12.47
N LEU A 59 -2.76 -5.50 11.90
CA LEU A 59 -1.76 -6.35 11.26
C LEU A 59 -1.11 -5.64 10.07
N PHE A 60 -1.90 -5.01 9.20
CA PHE A 60 -1.37 -4.23 8.07
C PHE A 60 -0.40 -3.13 8.53
N PHE A 61 -0.79 -2.35 9.55
CA PHE A 61 0.10 -1.32 10.09
C PHE A 61 1.35 -1.91 10.73
N HIS A 62 1.20 -3.01 11.47
CA HIS A 62 2.33 -3.67 12.12
C HIS A 62 3.36 -4.17 11.09
N ASP A 63 2.93 -4.76 9.98
CA ASP A 63 3.82 -5.26 8.92
C ASP A 63 4.49 -4.12 8.13
N CYS A 64 3.85 -2.96 8.02
CA CYS A 64 4.38 -1.82 7.26
C CYS A 64 5.28 -0.89 8.07
N PHE A 65 5.09 -0.81 9.39
CA PHE A 65 5.82 0.15 10.24
C PHE A 65 6.89 -0.49 11.13
N VAL A 66 6.90 -1.81 11.29
CA VAL A 66 7.98 -2.52 11.99
C VAL A 66 8.98 -2.99 10.94
N GLN A 67 10.02 -2.18 10.69
CA GLN A 67 11.16 -2.51 9.83
C GLN A 67 12.48 -2.25 10.55
#